data_AF-A0A538GEA2-F1
#
_entry.id   AF-A0A538GEA2-F1
#
_cell.length_a   1.000
_cell.length_b   1.000
_cell.length_c   1.000
_cell.angle_alpha   90.00
_cell.angle_beta   90.00
_cell.angle_gamma   90.00
#
_symmetry.space_group_name_H-M   'P 1'
#
loop_
_entity.id
_entity.type
_entity.pdbx_description
1 polymer ?
#
loop_
_entity_poly.entity_id
_entity_poly.type
_entity_poly.pdbx_seq_one_letter_code
_entity_poly.pdbx_strand_id
1 'polypeptide(L)' 'MRVAVLAGGLGGSRFALALTETLGPGGVTVIGNVGDDLEVAGLHVSPDLDTIVYTLAGLLDAEKGWGRADESWNARA' A
#
# COMPACT_ATOMS: atom_id res chain seq x y z
N MET A 1 -14.66 -14.93 10.49
CA MET A 1 -14.72 -13.57 11.08
C MET A 1 -14.41 -12.57 9.97
N ARG A 2 -14.98 -11.36 9.98
CA ARG A 2 -14.64 -10.30 9.00
C ARG A 2 -14.20 -9.06 9.76
N VAL A 3 -13.08 -8.47 9.37
CA VAL A 3 -12.51 -7.27 10.00
C VAL A 3 -12.39 -6.17 8.95
N ALA A 4 -12.86 -4.98 9.29
CA ALA A 4 -12.58 -3.77 8.53
C ALA A 4 -11.51 -2.96 9.26
N VAL A 5 -10.49 -2.49 8.55
CA VAL A 5 -9.39 -1.70 9.12
C VAL A 5 -9.23 -0.38 8.37
N LEU A 6 -9.22 0.73 9.09
CA LEU A 6 -8.81 2.03 8.57
C LEU A 6 -7.27 2.05 8.52
N ALA A 7 -6.68 2.27 7.35
CA ALA A 7 -5.23 2.20 7.18
C ALA A 7 -4.70 3.26 6.22
N GLY A 8 -3.49 3.74 6.51
CA GLY A 8 -2.71 4.63 5.66
C GLY A 8 -1.22 4.41 5.89
N GLY A 9 -0.42 4.75 4.89
CA GLY A 9 1.04 4.63 4.87
C GLY A 9 1.59 3.22 5.10
N LEU A 10 2.90 3.17 5.30
CA LEU A 10 3.65 1.93 5.52
C LEU A 10 3.18 1.18 6.77
N GLY A 11 2.91 1.90 7.86
CA GLY A 11 2.43 1.30 9.12
C GLY A 11 1.08 0.60 8.94
N GLY A 12 0.12 1.25 8.27
CA GLY A 12 -1.17 0.67 7.94
C GLY A 12 -1.04 -0.56 7.05
N SER A 13 -0.17 -0.51 6.04
CA SER A 13 0.07 -1.64 5.13
C SER A 13 0.62 -2.89 5.85
N ARG A 14 1.57 -2.72 6.78
CA ARG A 14 2.14 -3.83 7.57
C ARG A 14 1.12 -4.45 8.52
N PHE A 15 0.26 -3.62 9.12
CA PHE A 15 -0.82 -4.12 9.97
C PHE A 15 -1.86 -4.89 9.15
N ALA A 16 -2.25 -4.38 7.97
CA ALA A 16 -3.16 -5.07 7.06
C ALA A 16 -2.59 -6.42 6.57
N LEU A 17 -1.28 -6.50 6.31
CA LEU A 17 -0.60 -7.75 5.96
C LEU A 17 -0.74 -8.78 7.08
N ALA A 18 -0.36 -8.41 8.30
CA ALA A 18 -0.44 -9.31 9.45
C ALA A 18 -1.88 -9.79 9.72
N LEU A 19 -2.88 -8.91 9.57
CA LEU A 19 -4.29 -9.29 9.68
C LEU A 19 -4.71 -10.29 8.58
N THR A 20 -4.24 -10.08 7.35
CA THR A 20 -4.56 -10.94 6.21
C THR A 20 -3.94 -12.32 6.37
N GLU A 21 -2.69 -12.40 6.83
CA GLU A 21 -2.01 -13.66 7.16
C GLU A 21 -2.71 -14.42 8.31
N THR A 22 -3.27 -13.68 9.28
CA THR A 22 -3.94 -14.26 10.44
C THR A 22 -5.36 -14.76 10.11
N LEU A 23 -6.12 -14.01 9.31
CA LEU A 23 -7.55 -14.29 9.05
C LEU A 23 -7.79 -15.04 7.74
N GLY A 24 -6.77 -15.16 6.91
CA GLY A 24 -6.85 -15.74 5.57
C GLY A 24 -7.49 -14.81 4.53
N PRO A 25 -7.44 -15.21 3.24
CA PRO A 25 -8.01 -14.44 2.15
C PRO A 25 -9.49 -14.10 2.37
N GLY A 26 -9.88 -12.84 2.15
CA GLY A 26 -11.25 -12.37 2.31
C GLY A 26 -11.69 -12.13 3.76
N GLY A 27 -10.83 -12.37 4.75
CA GLY A 27 -11.08 -12.06 6.16
C GLY A 27 -10.94 -10.58 6.53
N VAL A 28 -10.28 -9.79 5.68
CA VAL A 28 -9.92 -8.38 5.91
C VAL A 28 -10.46 -7.50 4.78
N THR A 29 -11.09 -6.39 5.14
CA THR A 29 -11.39 -5.26 4.25
C THR A 29 -10.55 -4.07 4.71
N VAL A 30 -9.70 -3.54 3.85
CA VAL A 30 -8.94 -2.32 4.13
C VAL A 30 -9.70 -1.12 3.60
N ILE A 31 -9.89 -0.11 4.45
CA ILE A 31 -10.44 1.20 4.11
C ILE A 31 -9.26 2.17 4.13
N GLY A 32 -8.76 2.51 2.95
CA GLY A 32 -7.55 3.29 2.78
C GLY A 32 -7.75 4.79 2.99
N ASN A 33 -6.74 5.46 3.51
CA ASN A 33 -6.62 6.91 3.50
C ASN A 33 -6.49 7.43 2.06
N VAL A 34 -7.18 8.53 1.77
CA VAL A 34 -7.12 9.28 0.49
C VAL A 34 -6.70 10.74 0.70
N GLY A 35 -6.33 11.12 1.94
CA GLY A 35 -5.91 12.49 2.27
C GLY A 35 -4.60 12.90 1.60
N ASP A 36 -3.80 11.91 1.18
CA ASP A 36 -2.51 12.10 0.52
C ASP A 36 -2.62 11.90 -1.00
N ASP A 37 -3.82 11.73 -1.54
CA ASP A 37 -4.03 11.62 -2.99
C ASP A 37 -3.67 12.95 -3.67
N LEU A 38 -2.95 12.86 -4.79
CA LEU A 38 -2.41 14.02 -5.49
C LEU A 38 -2.27 13.76 -7.00
N GLU A 39 -2.00 14.83 -7.74
CA GLU A 39 -1.62 14.73 -9.15
C GLU A 39 -0.10 14.91 -9.29
N VAL A 40 0.56 13.97 -9.97
CA VAL A 40 1.99 14.03 -10.31
C VAL A 40 2.12 13.84 -11.81
N ALA A 41 2.78 14.78 -12.48
CA ALA A 41 2.99 14.75 -13.93
C ALA A 41 1.68 14.57 -14.76
N GLY A 42 0.57 15.15 -14.31
CA GLY A 42 -0.73 15.02 -14.97
C GLY A 42 -1.47 13.71 -14.70
N LEU A 43 -0.97 12.88 -13.76
CA LEU A 43 -1.54 11.59 -13.40
C LEU A 43 -1.98 11.57 -11.94
N HIS A 44 -3.10 10.90 -11.64
CA HIS A 44 -3.53 10.66 -10.27
C HIS A 44 -2.63 9.63 -9.58
N VAL A 45 -2.22 9.95 -8.35
CA VAL A 45 -1.42 9.10 -7.48
C VAL A 45 -2.11 9.00 -6.13
N SER A 46 -2.28 7.79 -5.61
CA SER A 46 -2.86 7.51 -4.30
C SER A 46 -1.84 6.77 -3.42
N PRO A 47 -0.91 7.49 -2.75
CA PRO A 47 0.28 6.90 -2.16
C PRO A 47 0.00 5.81 -1.12
N ASP A 48 -1.04 6.02 -0.30
CA ASP A 48 -1.41 5.10 0.77
C ASP A 48 -2.06 3.83 0.26
N LEU A 49 -2.97 3.96 -0.71
CA LEU A 49 -3.57 2.81 -1.39
C LEU A 49 -2.52 2.00 -2.13
N ASP A 50 -1.63 2.66 -2.86
CA ASP A 50 -0.53 2.02 -3.59
C ASP A 50 0.41 1.29 -2.64
N THR A 51 0.78 1.91 -1.52
CA THR A 51 1.63 1.27 -0.50
C THR A 51 0.97 0.02 0.09
N ILE A 52 -0.34 0.07 0.38
CA ILE A 52 -1.10 -1.09 0.86
C ILE A 52 -1.11 -2.20 -0.21
N VAL A 53 -1.37 -1.86 -1.47
CA VAL A 53 -1.40 -2.81 -2.58
C VAL A 53 -0.03 -3.45 -2.79
N TYR A 54 1.05 -2.66 -2.84
CA TYR A 54 2.41 -3.17 -3.02
C TYR A 54 2.82 -4.09 -1.86
N THR A 55 2.52 -3.72 -0.61
CA THR A 55 2.83 -4.56 0.55
C THR A 55 2.07 -5.89 0.49
N LEU A 56 0.76 -5.88 0.28
CA LEU A 56 -0.06 -7.10 0.25
C LEU A 56 0.23 -8.00 -0.96
N ALA A 57 0.67 -7.42 -2.08
CA ALA A 57 1.07 -8.16 -3.28
C ALA A 57 2.51 -8.69 -3.22
N GLY A 58 3.28 -8.37 -2.18
CA GLY A 58 4.71 -8.70 -2.10
C GLY A 58 5.57 -7.95 -3.12
N LEU A 59 5.12 -6.77 -3.57
CA LEU A 59 5.77 -5.92 -4.57
C LEU A 59 6.46 -4.69 -3.97
N LEU A 60 6.29 -4.44 -2.66
CA LEU A 60 7.00 -3.39 -1.94
C LEU A 60 8.51 -3.68 -1.94
N ASP A 61 9.33 -2.66 -2.20
CA ASP A 61 10.76 -2.73 -1.95
C ASP A 61 11.02 -2.86 -0.43
N ALA A 62 11.37 -4.06 0.02
CA ALA A 62 11.61 -4.35 1.43
C ALA A 62 12.89 -3.72 1.97
N GLU A 63 13.88 -3.46 1.11
CA GLU A 63 15.15 -2.84 1.50
C GLU A 63 14.97 -1.34 1.73
N LYS A 64 14.30 -0.65 0.79
CA LYS A 64 14.01 0.79 0.91
C LYS A 64 12.84 1.07 1.86
N GLY A 65 11.91 0.12 1.99
CA GLY A 65 10.69 0.26 2.78
C GLY A 65 9.59 1.09 2.11
N TRP A 66 9.73 1.44 0.83
CA TRP A 66 8.75 2.17 0.03
C TRP A 66 8.98 1.95 -1.47
N GLY A 67 7.94 2.16 -2.29
CA GLY A 67 8.04 1.97 -3.74
C GLY A 67 8.19 0.50 -4.14
N ARG A 68 8.64 0.26 -5.37
CA ARG A 68 8.84 -1.08 -5.94
C ARG A 68 10.33 -1.43 -6.04
N ALA A 69 10.63 -2.72 -5.89
CA ALA A 69 11.96 -3.24 -6.19
C ALA A 69 12.33 -2.96 -7.65
N ASP A 70 13.63 -2.79 -7.91
CA ASP A 70 14.21 -2.52 -9.24
C ASP A 70 13.68 -1.27 -9.96
N GLU A 71 13.13 -0.30 -9.21
CA GLU A 71 12.73 1.00 -9.76
C GLU A 71 13.95 1.74 -10.39
N SER A 72 13.71 2.40 -11.53
CA SER A 72 14.74 3.05 -12.36
C SER A 72 14.69 4.57 -12.35
N TRP A 73 13.53 5.17 -12.03
CA TRP A 73 13.30 6.62 -11.99
C TRP A 73 13.64 7.40 -13.28
N ASN A 74 13.84 6.75 -14.43
CA ASN A 74 14.25 7.41 -15.69
C ASN A 74 13.28 8.50 -16.18
N ALA A 75 12.00 8.40 -15.83
CA ALA A 75 10.95 9.34 -16.21
C ALA A 75 10.73 10.47 -15.18
N ARG A 76 11.45 10.46 -14.05
CA ARG A 76 11.30 11.47 -12.99
C ARG A 76 11.98 12.76 -13.45
N ALA A 77 11.18 13.78 -13.75
CA ALA A 77 11.64 15.13 -14.04
C ALA A 77 12.06 15.88 -12.76
#